data_AF-A0A7X7B6P0-F1
#
_entry.id   AF-A0A7X7B6P0-F1
#
_cell.length_a   1.000
_cell.length_b   1.000
_cell.length_c   1.000
_cell.angle_alpha   90.00
_cell.angle_beta   90.00
_cell.angle_gamma   90.00
#
_symmetry.space_group_name_H-M   'P 1'
#
loop_
_entity.id
_entity.type
_entity.pdbx_description
1 polymer ?
#
loop_
_entity_poly.entity_id
_entity_poly.type
_entity_poly.pdbx_seq_one_letter_code
_entity_poly.pdbx_strand_id
1 'polypeptide(L)'
;MGGEYGNTRALVINGPGSIIGGICGIRVWSSDSTLIVNGGTIRGIMGHGITAGGIVYINGGAVIGNFGSIEYDRAIVVLNGGEVGKVNFSPLGDKDNMEFGYGVIRNGVFTGRGVLSRAILDVSDLSISEGSSIRVEHGGGLIVRNSFVNKGSLTYEGGLLSIGGEAVVKPNPDLNHHATVNIFFDVNFSSLDIQEQADLCINNGATVTVTGAFSTSRNSNIEVKNGTLKLLGSVDHKGRSEGVPELAALEDHDGVHGGGPDEGHGGGLGEGQERNFAFETLAARRLKALGLFQGIGTNPDGSTNFDLARAPSRLEALVMLVRLLGKDAEAKNGNWKHPFTDVPEWADKYVGYAYEKGLTKGSSATLFGTGTATAQMYLTFVLRALGYSDAEGGDFTWDKPEELAHIARILKPGINLDDFLRADVVLVSEAALSAYLKNSKKTLFDKLIEDDAVTIPDNSDILDALATPGNASITLTGDTVIDVGNIEIEGNKEIILNNFLLTLRGMHRVTGKSYLDIRAGEGTTLSAVNLSELRVDLSHLLPGLSGEIPLMEIHDANMFARPPDDGFIAVYPNAGGPTVITCRVEQ
;
A
#
# COMPACT_ATOMS: atom_id res chain seq x y z
N MET A 1 25.65 1.85 10.07
CA MET A 1 24.33 1.35 10.53
C MET A 1 24.53 0.52 11.79
N GLY A 2 23.84 0.87 12.87
CA GLY A 2 23.83 0.14 14.14
C GLY A 2 22.61 0.57 14.95
N GLY A 3 21.94 -0.38 15.60
CA GLY A 3 20.80 -0.18 16.49
C GLY A 3 20.85 -1.22 17.61
N GLU A 4 20.13 -0.97 18.71
CA GLU A 4 19.91 -1.97 19.76
C GLU A 4 19.27 -3.23 19.19
N TYR A 5 19.54 -4.36 19.83
CA TYR A 5 19.02 -5.69 19.49
C TYR A 5 17.54 -5.62 19.07
N GLY A 6 17.22 -6.14 17.89
CA GLY A 6 15.84 -6.33 17.45
C GLY A 6 15.35 -5.46 16.29
N ASN A 7 16.07 -4.40 15.89
CA ASN A 7 15.66 -3.54 14.78
C ASN A 7 16.45 -3.82 13.50
N THR A 8 15.92 -4.69 12.63
CA THR A 8 16.43 -4.90 11.25
C THR A 8 16.39 -3.57 10.50
N ARG A 9 17.54 -3.12 9.96
CA ARG A 9 17.66 -1.85 9.22
C ARG A 9 18.16 -2.11 7.81
N ALA A 10 17.43 -1.60 6.82
CA ALA A 10 17.84 -1.62 5.42
C ALA A 10 18.33 -0.23 4.98
N LEU A 11 19.42 -0.18 4.21
CA LEU A 11 19.84 1.01 3.46
C LEU A 11 19.95 0.66 1.99
N VAL A 12 19.26 1.43 1.15
CA VAL A 12 19.32 1.30 -0.31
C VAL A 12 20.02 2.52 -0.88
N ILE A 13 21.02 2.29 -1.72
CA ILE A 13 21.81 3.33 -2.40
C ILE A 13 21.53 3.23 -3.89
N ASN A 14 20.94 4.29 -4.44
CA ASN A 14 20.50 4.36 -5.83
C ASN A 14 21.22 5.49 -6.59
N GLY A 15 21.36 5.29 -7.90
CA GLY A 15 21.79 6.34 -8.83
C GLY A 15 23.30 6.58 -8.92
N PRO A 16 23.72 7.54 -9.76
CA PRO A 16 25.12 7.96 -9.89
C PRO A 16 25.54 8.84 -8.70
N GLY A 17 26.83 8.87 -8.38
CA GLY A 17 27.36 9.69 -7.28
C GLY A 17 28.55 9.05 -6.59
N SER A 18 29.09 9.69 -5.56
CA SER A 18 30.20 9.16 -4.76
C SER A 18 29.96 9.30 -3.26
N ILE A 19 30.16 8.21 -2.52
CA ILE A 19 30.24 8.20 -1.06
C ILE A 19 31.70 7.95 -0.71
N ILE A 20 32.38 8.97 -0.20
CA ILE A 20 33.81 8.92 0.10
C ILE A 20 33.99 9.07 1.61
N GLY A 21 34.52 8.03 2.24
CA GLY A 21 34.85 8.02 3.66
C GLY A 21 36.34 7.84 3.91
N GLY A 22 36.79 8.28 5.09
CA GLY A 22 38.19 8.22 5.50
C GLY A 22 38.71 6.77 5.60
N ILE A 23 38.37 6.06 6.67
CA ILE A 23 38.78 4.66 6.87
C ILE A 23 37.94 3.72 5.98
N CYS A 24 36.63 3.95 5.90
CA CYS A 24 35.76 3.23 5.00
C CYS A 24 34.68 4.14 4.42
N GLY A 25 34.22 3.84 3.21
CA GLY A 25 33.11 4.57 2.59
C GLY A 25 31.80 4.30 3.33
N ILE A 26 31.48 3.03 3.56
CA ILE A 26 30.30 2.60 4.31
C ILE A 26 30.66 1.54 5.32
N ARG A 27 29.96 1.59 6.47
CA ARG A 27 30.16 0.70 7.60
C ARG A 27 28.84 0.15 8.13
N VAL A 28 28.70 -1.17 8.07
CA VAL A 28 27.56 -1.96 8.56
C VAL A 28 28.06 -2.90 9.65
N TRP A 29 27.46 -2.85 10.85
CA TRP A 29 27.97 -3.54 12.04
C TRP A 29 27.04 -4.61 12.62
N SER A 30 25.77 -4.63 12.20
CA SER A 30 24.77 -5.57 12.73
C SER A 30 24.57 -6.74 11.75
N SER A 31 24.45 -7.95 12.31
CA SER A 31 24.08 -9.18 11.59
C SER A 31 22.66 -9.13 11.01
N ASP A 32 21.82 -8.26 11.56
CA ASP A 32 20.40 -8.16 11.21
C ASP A 32 20.15 -7.00 10.23
N SER A 33 21.20 -6.46 9.58
CA SER A 33 21.07 -5.31 8.66
C SER A 33 21.25 -5.72 7.21
N THR A 34 20.58 -4.99 6.32
CA THR A 34 20.71 -5.16 4.86
C THR A 34 21.23 -3.89 4.21
N LEU A 35 22.29 -3.99 3.41
CA LEU A 35 22.78 -2.91 2.55
C LEU A 35 22.56 -3.30 1.09
N ILE A 36 21.94 -2.43 0.32
CA ILE A 36 21.73 -2.62 -1.13
C ILE A 36 22.40 -1.46 -1.88
N VAL A 37 23.32 -1.78 -2.77
CA VAL A 37 24.04 -0.81 -3.61
C VAL A 37 23.69 -1.07 -5.07
N ASN A 38 22.92 -0.16 -5.66
CA ASN A 38 22.46 -0.25 -7.04
C ASN A 38 23.30 0.59 -8.02
N GLY A 39 24.16 1.48 -7.53
CA GLY A 39 24.98 2.36 -8.37
C GLY A 39 25.89 3.29 -7.57
N GLY A 40 26.66 4.11 -8.31
CA GLY A 40 27.58 5.10 -7.74
C GLY A 40 28.94 4.52 -7.33
N THR A 41 29.79 5.35 -6.72
CA THR A 41 31.12 4.98 -6.24
C THR A 41 31.16 5.01 -4.72
N ILE A 42 31.45 3.89 -4.07
CA ILE A 42 31.69 3.82 -2.63
C ILE A 42 33.19 3.70 -2.41
N ARG A 43 33.79 4.70 -1.77
CA ARG A 43 35.25 4.79 -1.60
C ARG A 43 35.67 4.94 -0.15
N GLY A 44 36.51 4.04 0.32
CA GLY A 44 37.33 4.23 1.53
C GLY A 44 38.71 4.71 1.13
N ILE A 45 39.13 5.90 1.61
CA ILE A 45 40.42 6.50 1.24
C ILE A 45 41.59 5.71 1.85
N MET A 46 41.50 5.37 3.14
CA MET A 46 42.58 4.78 3.92
C MET A 46 42.39 3.28 4.20
N GLY A 47 41.20 2.72 3.96
CA GLY A 47 40.88 1.33 4.29
C GLY A 47 40.01 0.65 3.23
N HIS A 48 38.84 0.14 3.64
CA HIS A 48 37.95 -0.62 2.76
C HIS A 48 36.84 0.24 2.15
N GLY A 49 36.38 -0.06 0.95
CA GLY A 49 35.19 0.61 0.39
C GLY A 49 33.99 0.42 1.31
N ILE A 50 33.69 -0.83 1.63
CA ILE A 50 32.64 -1.24 2.57
C ILE A 50 33.24 -2.14 3.65
N THR A 51 32.89 -1.90 4.92
CA THR A 51 33.05 -2.88 6.00
C THR A 51 31.67 -3.41 6.38
N ALA A 52 31.45 -4.72 6.25
CA ALA A 52 30.12 -5.33 6.21
C ALA A 52 29.86 -6.33 7.34
N GLY A 53 28.65 -6.23 7.90
CA GLY A 53 27.92 -7.24 8.68
C GLY A 53 26.53 -7.43 8.05
N GLY A 54 25.85 -8.53 8.36
CA GLY A 54 24.51 -8.84 7.85
C GLY A 54 24.49 -9.20 6.37
N ILE A 55 23.54 -8.67 5.59
CA ILE A 55 23.43 -8.97 4.16
C ILE A 55 23.83 -7.75 3.34
N VAL A 56 24.73 -7.92 2.37
CA VAL A 56 25.18 -6.83 1.49
C VAL A 56 25.02 -7.21 0.03
N TYR A 57 24.14 -6.50 -0.68
CA TYR A 57 23.94 -6.61 -2.11
C TYR A 57 24.72 -5.54 -2.86
N ILE A 58 25.57 -5.95 -3.78
CA ILE A 58 26.19 -5.07 -4.78
C ILE A 58 25.63 -5.45 -6.15
N ASN A 59 24.69 -4.63 -6.63
CA ASN A 59 24.01 -4.79 -7.91
C ASN A 59 24.66 -3.94 -9.01
N GLY A 60 25.38 -2.87 -8.66
CA GLY A 60 26.03 -1.98 -9.61
C GLY A 60 26.95 -0.94 -8.95
N GLY A 61 27.60 -0.11 -9.77
CA GLY A 61 28.54 0.92 -9.29
C GLY A 61 29.97 0.40 -9.07
N ALA A 62 30.79 1.13 -8.33
CA ALA A 62 32.17 0.78 -8.01
C ALA A 62 32.41 0.82 -6.49
N VAL A 63 33.04 -0.21 -5.94
CA VAL A 63 33.43 -0.25 -4.52
C VAL A 63 34.96 -0.28 -4.44
N ILE A 64 35.54 0.79 -3.90
CA ILE A 64 36.97 1.06 -3.97
C ILE A 64 37.52 1.25 -2.57
N GLY A 65 38.55 0.49 -2.22
CA GLY A 65 39.30 0.68 -0.97
C GLY A 65 40.75 0.31 -1.16
N ASN A 66 41.63 0.99 -0.42
CA ASN A 66 43.07 0.77 -0.49
C ASN A 66 43.49 -0.63 0.03
N PHE A 67 42.79 -1.17 1.02
CA PHE A 67 43.05 -2.51 1.58
C PHE A 67 42.13 -3.61 1.02
N GLY A 68 41.14 -3.21 0.24
CA GLY A 68 40.17 -4.07 -0.43
C GLY A 68 38.86 -3.34 -0.63
N SER A 69 38.07 -3.77 -1.61
CA SER A 69 36.75 -3.20 -1.86
C SER A 69 35.81 -3.47 -0.71
N ILE A 70 35.75 -4.71 -0.22
CA ILE A 70 34.86 -5.11 0.87
C ILE A 70 35.66 -5.89 1.90
N GLU A 71 35.54 -5.50 3.16
CA GLU A 71 35.89 -6.34 4.32
C GLU A 71 34.60 -6.77 4.99
N TYR A 72 34.49 -8.03 5.39
CA TYR A 72 33.27 -8.53 6.01
C TYR A 72 33.54 -9.48 7.18
N ASP A 73 32.67 -9.37 8.18
CA ASP A 73 32.58 -10.23 9.35
C ASP A 73 31.09 -10.45 9.62
N ARG A 74 30.68 -11.70 9.90
CA ARG A 74 29.27 -12.00 10.21
C ARG A 74 28.31 -11.51 9.13
N ALA A 75 28.69 -11.75 7.86
CA ALA A 75 28.00 -11.21 6.71
C ALA A 75 27.94 -12.15 5.51
N ILE A 76 26.86 -12.05 4.74
CA ILE A 76 26.73 -12.63 3.40
C ILE A 76 26.79 -11.50 2.37
N VAL A 77 27.81 -11.53 1.52
CA VAL A 77 28.01 -10.54 0.47
C VAL A 77 27.53 -11.12 -0.87
N VAL A 78 26.57 -10.47 -1.50
CA VAL A 78 25.98 -10.84 -2.79
C VAL A 78 26.49 -9.90 -3.87
N LEU A 79 27.21 -10.45 -4.84
CA LEU A 79 27.82 -9.73 -5.94
C LEU A 79 27.08 -10.06 -7.24
N ASN A 80 26.11 -9.21 -7.58
CA ASN A 80 25.29 -9.30 -8.80
C ASN A 80 25.79 -8.39 -9.92
N GLY A 81 26.69 -7.46 -9.62
CA GLY A 81 27.27 -6.54 -10.60
C GLY A 81 28.25 -5.56 -9.95
N GLY A 82 28.65 -4.56 -10.73
CA GLY A 82 29.55 -3.49 -10.30
C GLY A 82 31.03 -3.87 -10.26
N GLU A 83 31.88 -2.85 -10.14
CA GLU A 83 33.33 -2.96 -10.04
C GLU A 83 33.73 -3.18 -8.58
N VAL A 84 33.82 -4.45 -8.19
CA VAL A 84 34.29 -4.87 -6.86
C VAL A 84 35.58 -5.65 -7.01
N GLY A 85 36.67 -5.08 -6.50
CA GLY A 85 37.97 -5.72 -6.41
C GLY A 85 38.03 -6.75 -5.29
N LYS A 86 38.94 -6.56 -4.33
CA LYS A 86 39.22 -7.55 -3.28
C LYS A 86 38.09 -7.60 -2.24
N VAL A 87 37.58 -8.80 -1.97
CA VAL A 87 36.59 -9.08 -0.91
C VAL A 87 37.26 -9.94 0.16
N ASN A 88 37.46 -9.40 1.35
CA ASN A 88 38.24 -10.02 2.42
C ASN A 88 37.32 -10.42 3.58
N PHE A 89 37.35 -11.69 3.97
CA PHE A 89 36.81 -12.11 5.25
C PHE A 89 37.78 -11.74 6.36
N SER A 90 37.30 -11.06 7.41
CA SER A 90 38.13 -10.54 8.51
C SER A 90 37.35 -10.66 9.83
N PRO A 91 37.42 -11.81 10.54
CA PRO A 91 36.64 -12.03 11.75
C PRO A 91 37.09 -11.10 12.88
N LEU A 92 36.17 -10.28 13.41
CA LEU A 92 36.42 -9.35 14.51
C LEU A 92 35.97 -9.99 15.83
N GLY A 93 36.86 -10.72 16.50
CA GLY A 93 36.58 -11.31 17.82
C GLY A 93 37.13 -12.72 18.00
N ASP A 94 36.80 -13.35 19.13
CA ASP A 94 37.26 -14.70 19.46
C ASP A 94 36.83 -15.69 18.37
N LYS A 95 37.80 -16.39 17.78
CA LYS A 95 37.60 -17.21 16.57
C LYS A 95 36.64 -18.39 16.78
N ASP A 96 36.31 -18.67 18.03
CA ASP A 96 35.44 -19.76 18.45
C ASP A 96 33.95 -19.37 18.43
N ASN A 97 33.62 -18.07 18.32
CA ASN A 97 32.22 -17.59 18.28
C ASN A 97 31.69 -17.46 16.84
N MET A 98 31.82 -18.56 16.06
CA MET A 98 31.45 -18.65 14.64
C MET A 98 29.93 -18.73 14.37
N GLU A 99 29.08 -18.44 15.36
CA GLU A 99 27.62 -18.63 15.31
C GLU A 99 26.93 -17.71 14.27
N PHE A 100 27.56 -16.60 13.88
CA PHE A 100 26.90 -15.53 13.12
C PHE A 100 27.02 -15.63 11.58
N GLY A 101 27.67 -16.67 11.06
CA GLY A 101 27.74 -16.98 9.63
C GLY A 101 28.52 -16.01 8.73
N TYR A 102 29.10 -16.49 7.63
CA TYR A 102 29.80 -15.69 6.65
C TYR A 102 29.75 -16.32 5.26
N GLY A 103 29.78 -15.50 4.21
CA GLY A 103 29.98 -16.04 2.87
C GLY A 103 29.88 -15.00 1.76
N VAL A 104 30.19 -15.45 0.55
CA VAL A 104 30.08 -14.62 -0.65
C VAL A 104 29.32 -15.38 -1.71
N ILE A 105 28.34 -14.72 -2.31
CA ILE A 105 27.65 -15.16 -3.52
C ILE A 105 28.23 -14.37 -4.68
N ARG A 106 28.87 -15.06 -5.61
CA ARG A 106 29.40 -14.47 -6.85
C ARG A 106 28.83 -15.24 -8.03
N ASN A 107 28.14 -14.53 -8.92
CA ASN A 107 27.48 -15.15 -10.08
C ASN A 107 26.57 -16.32 -9.68
N GLY A 108 25.78 -16.14 -8.61
CA GLY A 108 24.90 -17.17 -8.05
C GLY A 108 25.59 -18.29 -7.28
N VAL A 109 26.93 -18.33 -7.18
CA VAL A 109 27.64 -19.39 -6.43
C VAL A 109 28.00 -18.90 -5.04
N PHE A 110 27.44 -19.55 -4.02
CA PHE A 110 27.75 -19.32 -2.61
C PHE A 110 28.98 -20.12 -2.17
N THR A 111 29.91 -19.43 -1.51
CA THR A 111 31.08 -20.01 -0.83
C THR A 111 31.16 -19.47 0.60
N GLY A 112 31.34 -20.35 1.58
CA GLY A 112 31.42 -19.99 3.00
C GLY A 112 30.51 -20.82 3.91
N ARG A 113 30.22 -20.28 5.10
CA ARG A 113 29.32 -20.86 6.11
C ARG A 113 28.25 -19.83 6.49
N GLY A 114 27.19 -19.73 5.71
CA GLY A 114 26.11 -18.75 5.93
C GLY A 114 25.20 -19.17 7.07
N VAL A 115 24.84 -18.22 7.92
CA VAL A 115 23.80 -18.37 8.95
C VAL A 115 22.82 -17.23 8.74
N LEU A 116 21.56 -17.58 8.50
CA LEU A 116 20.47 -16.66 8.25
C LEU A 116 19.56 -16.68 9.48
N SER A 117 19.84 -15.74 10.38
CA SER A 117 19.09 -15.48 11.61
C SER A 117 18.56 -14.06 11.54
N ARG A 118 17.25 -13.88 11.71
CA ARG A 118 16.53 -12.58 11.68
C ARG A 118 16.68 -11.71 10.41
N ALA A 119 17.37 -12.22 9.39
CA ALA A 119 17.56 -11.56 8.10
C ALA A 119 17.18 -12.52 6.96
N ILE A 120 16.57 -11.97 5.90
CA ILE A 120 16.14 -12.73 4.73
C ILE A 120 17.09 -12.48 3.57
N LEU A 121 17.73 -13.54 3.09
CA LEU A 121 18.54 -13.55 1.86
C LEU A 121 17.63 -13.88 0.68
N ASP A 122 17.39 -12.90 -0.16
CA ASP A 122 16.67 -13.03 -1.44
C ASP A 122 17.64 -12.96 -2.62
N VAL A 123 17.67 -14.01 -3.45
CA VAL A 123 18.54 -14.14 -4.63
C VAL A 123 17.80 -14.79 -5.81
N SER A 124 18.17 -14.41 -7.03
CA SER A 124 17.57 -15.00 -8.23
C SER A 124 17.95 -16.47 -8.40
N ASP A 125 19.24 -16.78 -8.37
CA ASP A 125 19.78 -18.13 -8.55
C ASP A 125 20.85 -18.41 -7.48
N LEU A 126 20.90 -19.64 -6.99
CA LEU A 126 21.83 -20.02 -5.93
C LEU A 126 22.39 -21.43 -6.12
N SER A 127 23.71 -21.55 -6.16
CA SER A 127 24.42 -22.82 -5.97
C SER A 127 25.30 -22.78 -4.73
N ILE A 128 25.07 -23.68 -3.78
CA ILE A 128 25.94 -23.85 -2.61
C ILE A 128 27.14 -24.72 -3.04
N SER A 129 28.36 -24.20 -2.94
CA SER A 129 29.56 -24.94 -3.34
C SER A 129 29.82 -26.15 -2.42
N GLU A 130 30.59 -27.12 -2.93
CA GLU A 130 31.15 -28.17 -2.09
C GLU A 130 31.99 -27.55 -0.95
N GLY A 131 31.89 -28.14 0.25
CA GLY A 131 32.52 -27.62 1.48
C GLY A 131 31.85 -26.38 2.10
N SER A 132 30.81 -25.81 1.47
CA SER A 132 30.05 -24.68 1.99
C SER A 132 28.74 -25.10 2.64
N SER A 133 28.22 -24.24 3.51
CA SER A 133 26.96 -24.47 4.22
C SER A 133 26.11 -23.21 4.31
N ILE A 134 24.79 -23.35 4.21
CA ILE A 134 23.83 -22.31 4.63
C ILE A 134 22.92 -22.92 5.70
N ARG A 135 22.70 -22.19 6.80
CA ARG A 135 21.73 -22.52 7.84
C ARG A 135 20.66 -21.42 7.91
N VAL A 136 19.40 -21.80 8.01
CA VAL A 136 18.26 -20.89 8.22
C VAL A 136 17.64 -21.20 9.59
N GLU A 137 17.57 -20.19 10.46
CA GLU A 137 17.13 -20.30 11.85
C GLU A 137 16.58 -18.96 12.40
N HIS A 138 16.02 -18.99 13.61
CA HIS A 138 15.60 -17.84 14.43
C HIS A 138 14.97 -16.67 13.65
N GLY A 139 13.98 -16.97 12.80
CA GLY A 139 13.21 -15.95 12.06
C GLY A 139 13.95 -15.33 10.87
N GLY A 140 15.11 -15.87 10.50
CA GLY A 140 15.78 -15.56 9.24
C GLY A 140 15.10 -16.23 8.05
N GLY A 141 15.60 -15.99 6.84
CA GLY A 141 15.05 -16.63 5.67
C GLY A 141 15.97 -16.73 4.47
N LEU A 142 15.69 -17.70 3.60
CA LEU A 142 16.33 -17.90 2.31
C LEU A 142 15.26 -17.96 1.22
N ILE A 143 15.34 -17.06 0.25
CA ILE A 143 14.48 -17.02 -0.93
C ILE A 143 15.35 -17.16 -2.17
N VAL A 144 15.15 -18.24 -2.92
CA VAL A 144 15.79 -18.50 -4.22
C VAL A 144 14.70 -18.51 -5.28
N ARG A 145 14.66 -17.46 -6.11
CA ARG A 145 13.52 -17.22 -7.02
C ARG A 145 13.44 -18.21 -8.18
N ASN A 146 14.58 -18.63 -8.72
CA ASN A 146 14.67 -19.43 -9.94
C ASN A 146 15.37 -20.78 -9.70
N SER A 147 16.68 -20.87 -9.89
CA SER A 147 17.43 -22.13 -9.80
C SER A 147 18.16 -22.31 -8.48
N PHE A 148 17.99 -23.47 -7.84
CA PHE A 148 18.74 -23.88 -6.66
C PHE A 148 19.55 -25.16 -6.90
N VAL A 149 20.86 -25.12 -6.63
CA VAL A 149 21.76 -26.27 -6.76
C VAL A 149 22.61 -26.44 -5.50
N ASN A 150 22.30 -27.45 -4.68
CA ASN A 150 23.06 -27.71 -3.47
C ASN A 150 24.17 -28.75 -3.70
N LYS A 151 25.44 -28.31 -3.75
CA LYS A 151 26.63 -29.20 -3.73
C LYS A 151 27.33 -29.22 -2.37
N GLY A 152 26.84 -28.44 -1.41
CA GLY A 152 27.33 -28.36 -0.05
C GLY A 152 26.27 -28.85 0.92
N SER A 153 25.92 -28.01 1.89
CA SER A 153 24.85 -28.29 2.86
C SER A 153 23.88 -27.12 3.01
N LEU A 154 22.60 -27.44 3.12
CA LEU A 154 21.53 -26.50 3.51
C LEU A 154 20.83 -27.09 4.73
N THR A 155 20.85 -26.37 5.84
CA THR A 155 20.17 -26.75 7.08
C THR A 155 18.99 -25.79 7.30
N TYR A 156 17.79 -26.34 7.43
CA TYR A 156 16.56 -25.56 7.65
C TYR A 156 15.96 -25.91 9.02
N GLU A 157 16.36 -25.16 10.03
CA GLU A 157 16.00 -25.40 11.43
C GLU A 157 14.77 -24.57 11.86
N GLY A 158 14.58 -23.38 11.29
CA GLY A 158 13.39 -22.54 11.46
C GLY A 158 13.41 -21.32 10.53
N GLY A 159 12.37 -20.48 10.54
CA GLY A 159 12.29 -19.29 9.70
C GLY A 159 11.63 -19.54 8.34
N LEU A 160 12.00 -18.77 7.31
CA LEU A 160 11.41 -18.84 5.95
C LEU A 160 12.35 -19.51 4.96
N LEU A 161 11.88 -20.54 4.26
CA LEU A 161 12.59 -21.11 3.11
C LEU A 161 11.68 -21.06 1.88
N SER A 162 12.13 -20.43 0.81
CA SER A 162 11.46 -20.42 -0.49
C SER A 162 12.41 -20.82 -1.62
N ILE A 163 12.05 -21.83 -2.39
CA ILE A 163 12.81 -22.30 -3.56
C ILE A 163 11.87 -22.38 -4.76
N GLY A 164 12.18 -21.66 -5.84
CA GLY A 164 11.33 -21.64 -7.04
C GLY A 164 9.94 -21.04 -6.80
N GLY A 165 9.79 -20.23 -5.75
CA GLY A 165 8.52 -19.64 -5.32
C GLY A 165 7.74 -20.48 -4.31
N GLU A 166 8.06 -21.75 -4.10
CA GLU A 166 7.41 -22.57 -3.07
C GLU A 166 7.98 -22.19 -1.70
N ALA A 167 7.16 -21.59 -0.84
CA ALA A 167 7.60 -21.06 0.45
C ALA A 167 7.01 -21.83 1.64
N VAL A 168 7.84 -22.06 2.64
CA VAL A 168 7.46 -22.64 3.93
C VAL A 168 8.00 -21.77 5.05
N VAL A 169 7.19 -21.50 6.07
CA VAL A 169 7.60 -20.87 7.33
C VAL A 169 7.57 -21.92 8.43
N LYS A 170 8.73 -22.24 9.01
CA LYS A 170 8.90 -23.26 10.05
C LYS A 170 9.09 -22.61 11.42
N PRO A 171 8.48 -23.16 12.49
CA PRO A 171 8.69 -22.67 13.86
C PRO A 171 10.15 -22.86 14.28
N ASN A 172 10.61 -22.05 15.22
CA ASN A 172 11.93 -22.24 15.81
C ASN A 172 11.90 -23.33 16.90
N PRO A 173 12.96 -24.16 17.02
CA PRO A 173 13.02 -25.23 18.02
C PRO A 173 12.87 -24.76 19.47
N ASP A 174 13.24 -23.51 19.76
CA ASP A 174 13.32 -22.98 21.12
C ASP A 174 12.02 -22.33 21.62
N LEU A 175 10.94 -22.31 20.81
CA LEU A 175 9.60 -21.77 21.12
C LEU A 175 9.53 -20.30 21.64
N ASN A 176 10.64 -19.56 21.61
CA ASN A 176 10.69 -18.16 22.01
C ASN A 176 9.96 -17.25 20.99
N HIS A 177 8.97 -16.48 21.46
CA HIS A 177 8.10 -15.59 20.66
C HIS A 177 8.83 -14.36 20.05
N HIS A 178 10.16 -14.33 20.05
CA HIS A 178 10.99 -13.22 19.53
C HIS A 178 11.55 -13.45 18.13
N ALA A 179 11.28 -14.61 17.52
CA ALA A 179 11.91 -15.05 16.27
C ALA A 179 10.91 -15.15 15.10
N THR A 180 10.02 -14.16 15.02
CA THR A 180 9.09 -13.93 13.91
C THR A 180 9.85 -13.67 12.60
N VAL A 181 9.42 -14.30 11.51
CA VAL A 181 9.90 -13.95 10.17
C VAL A 181 9.35 -12.58 9.80
N ASN A 182 10.21 -11.65 9.43
CA ASN A 182 9.80 -10.29 9.04
C ASN A 182 10.12 -10.01 7.57
N ILE A 183 9.09 -9.80 6.75
CA ILE A 183 9.22 -9.41 5.35
C ILE A 183 9.04 -7.89 5.22
N PHE A 184 10.04 -7.21 4.65
CA PHE A 184 10.08 -5.75 4.51
C PHE A 184 10.15 -5.27 3.06
N PHE A 185 10.04 -6.18 2.10
CA PHE A 185 10.15 -5.93 0.66
C PHE A 185 9.13 -6.76 -0.11
N ASP A 186 8.78 -6.30 -1.30
CA ASP A 186 7.83 -7.00 -2.16
C ASP A 186 8.37 -8.36 -2.59
N VAL A 187 7.55 -9.40 -2.45
CA VAL A 187 7.91 -10.77 -2.82
C VAL A 187 6.71 -11.54 -3.32
N ASN A 188 6.96 -12.42 -4.28
CA ASN A 188 5.95 -13.30 -4.86
C ASN A 188 6.30 -14.75 -4.56
N PHE A 189 5.32 -15.51 -4.08
CA PHE A 189 5.40 -16.95 -3.87
C PHE A 189 4.39 -17.69 -4.77
N SER A 190 4.77 -18.86 -5.26
CA SER A 190 3.85 -19.79 -5.91
C SER A 190 3.01 -20.54 -4.87
N SER A 191 3.55 -20.78 -3.69
CA SER A 191 2.81 -21.27 -2.52
C SER A 191 3.42 -20.74 -1.23
N LEU A 192 2.63 -20.64 -0.17
CA LEU A 192 3.09 -20.25 1.16
C LEU A 192 2.41 -21.11 2.23
N ASP A 193 3.19 -21.95 2.91
CA ASP A 193 2.75 -22.77 4.04
C ASP A 193 3.34 -22.26 5.36
N ILE A 194 2.49 -21.86 6.30
CA ILE A 194 2.89 -21.41 7.64
C ILE A 194 2.58 -22.54 8.63
N GLN A 195 3.64 -23.18 9.13
CA GLN A 195 3.55 -24.36 9.99
C GLN A 195 3.07 -24.02 11.41
N GLU A 196 2.68 -25.05 12.17
CA GLU A 196 2.20 -24.89 13.54
C GLU A 196 3.27 -24.18 14.39
N GLN A 197 2.85 -23.21 15.21
CA GLN A 197 3.72 -22.34 16.03
C GLN A 197 4.68 -21.44 15.25
N ALA A 198 4.53 -21.31 13.93
CA ALA A 198 5.31 -20.37 13.14
C ALA A 198 4.64 -18.99 13.06
N ASP A 199 5.48 -17.95 13.08
CA ASP A 199 5.03 -16.55 13.01
C ASP A 199 5.62 -15.85 11.79
N LEU A 200 4.76 -15.19 11.00
CA LEU A 200 5.13 -14.33 9.88
C LEU A 200 4.58 -12.92 10.06
N CYS A 201 5.42 -11.91 9.82
CA CYS A 201 5.03 -10.51 9.86
C CYS A 201 5.40 -9.78 8.56
N ILE A 202 4.47 -9.00 8.01
CA ILE A 202 4.66 -8.18 6.81
C ILE A 202 4.63 -6.69 7.21
N ASN A 203 5.70 -5.99 6.88
CA ASN A 203 5.98 -4.63 7.34
C ASN A 203 6.54 -3.74 6.22
N ASN A 204 6.74 -2.45 6.52
CA ASN A 204 7.41 -1.47 5.65
C ASN A 204 6.78 -1.29 4.25
N GLY A 205 5.45 -1.33 4.16
CA GLY A 205 4.69 -1.21 2.91
C GLY A 205 4.85 -2.41 1.97
N ALA A 206 5.52 -3.48 2.41
CA ALA A 206 5.80 -4.64 1.57
C ALA A 206 4.53 -5.35 1.13
N THR A 207 4.49 -5.78 -0.13
CA THR A 207 3.45 -6.64 -0.68
C THR A 207 3.98 -8.07 -0.83
N VAL A 208 3.40 -9.01 -0.08
CA VAL A 208 3.59 -10.45 -0.29
C VAL A 208 2.44 -10.96 -1.14
N THR A 209 2.73 -11.47 -2.34
CA THR A 209 1.72 -12.08 -3.22
C THR A 209 1.90 -13.59 -3.25
N VAL A 210 0.83 -14.34 -2.99
CA VAL A 210 0.79 -15.80 -3.09
C VAL A 210 -0.12 -16.17 -4.25
N THR A 211 0.45 -16.73 -5.32
CA THR A 211 -0.28 -16.98 -6.58
C THR A 211 -1.00 -18.33 -6.60
N GLY A 212 -0.52 -19.31 -5.83
CA GLY A 212 -1.12 -20.63 -5.68
C GLY A 212 -1.59 -20.90 -4.24
N ALA A 213 -1.22 -22.05 -3.68
CA ALA A 213 -1.74 -22.48 -2.39
C ALA A 213 -1.17 -21.65 -1.23
N PHE A 214 -2.06 -21.12 -0.39
CA PHE A 214 -1.74 -20.53 0.90
C PHE A 214 -2.33 -21.40 2.01
N SER A 215 -1.51 -21.86 2.94
CA SER A 215 -1.94 -22.65 4.10
C SER A 215 -1.36 -22.13 5.40
N THR A 216 -2.16 -22.21 6.47
CA THR A 216 -1.69 -21.99 7.84
C THR A 216 -2.14 -23.14 8.73
N SER A 217 -1.28 -23.51 9.69
CA SER A 217 -1.57 -24.55 10.67
C SER A 217 -2.14 -23.96 11.97
N ARG A 218 -2.70 -24.80 12.85
CA ARG A 218 -3.12 -24.36 14.19
C ARG A 218 -1.96 -23.73 14.94
N ASN A 219 -2.25 -22.76 15.81
CA ASN A 219 -1.25 -22.03 16.60
C ASN A 219 -0.18 -21.28 15.79
N SER A 220 -0.33 -21.16 14.47
CA SER A 220 0.49 -20.25 13.66
C SER A 220 -0.09 -18.83 13.70
N ASN A 221 0.74 -17.84 13.40
CA ASN A 221 0.32 -16.44 13.32
C ASN A 221 0.82 -15.77 12.04
N ILE A 222 -0.03 -14.97 11.41
CA ILE A 222 0.35 -14.05 10.35
C ILE A 222 -0.12 -12.64 10.66
N GLU A 223 0.80 -11.68 10.67
CA GLU A 223 0.51 -10.30 11.03
C GLU A 223 0.91 -9.33 9.92
N VAL A 224 0.01 -8.44 9.52
CA VAL A 224 0.26 -7.39 8.53
C VAL A 224 0.08 -6.04 9.21
N LYS A 225 1.19 -5.46 9.72
CA LYS A 225 1.15 -4.17 10.44
C LYS A 225 1.15 -2.98 9.50
N ASN A 226 2.03 -3.02 8.51
CA ASN A 226 2.23 -1.96 7.54
C ASN A 226 2.71 -2.62 6.24
N GLY A 227 1.81 -3.28 5.53
CA GLY A 227 2.13 -4.04 4.34
C GLY A 227 0.86 -4.59 3.71
N THR A 228 0.99 -5.57 2.83
CA THR A 228 -0.15 -6.23 2.19
C THR A 228 0.17 -7.69 1.96
N LEU A 229 -0.77 -8.57 2.32
CA LEU A 229 -0.81 -9.94 1.83
C LEU A 229 -1.84 -9.99 0.70
N LYS A 230 -1.47 -10.53 -0.46
CA LYS A 230 -2.36 -10.78 -1.60
C LYS A 230 -2.46 -12.27 -1.86
N LEU A 231 -3.62 -12.86 -1.60
CA LEU A 231 -3.87 -14.27 -1.86
C LEU A 231 -4.66 -14.43 -3.17
N LEU A 232 -4.04 -15.02 -4.19
CA LEU A 232 -4.64 -15.17 -5.52
C LEU A 232 -5.01 -16.63 -5.86
N GLY A 233 -4.60 -17.58 -5.03
CA GLY A 233 -4.90 -19.00 -5.19
C GLY A 233 -5.76 -19.57 -4.05
N SER A 234 -5.65 -20.87 -3.81
CA SER A 234 -6.46 -21.54 -2.77
C SER A 234 -5.99 -21.18 -1.37
N VAL A 235 -6.92 -20.95 -0.45
CA VAL A 235 -6.66 -20.58 0.95
C VAL A 235 -7.13 -21.70 1.88
N ASP A 236 -6.24 -22.21 2.74
CA ASP A 236 -6.53 -23.14 3.84
C ASP A 236 -5.97 -22.56 5.16
N HIS A 237 -6.78 -21.77 5.86
CA HIS A 237 -6.36 -21.05 7.06
C HIS A 237 -6.84 -21.76 8.33
N LYS A 238 -5.91 -22.13 9.22
CA LYS A 238 -6.19 -22.72 10.54
C LYS A 238 -5.49 -22.00 11.70
N GLY A 239 -4.70 -20.97 11.40
CA GLY A 239 -3.94 -20.15 12.36
C GLY A 239 -4.68 -18.87 12.76
N ARG A 240 -3.96 -17.94 13.37
CA ARG A 240 -4.42 -16.58 13.63
C ARG A 240 -3.87 -15.61 12.60
N SER A 241 -4.63 -14.55 12.35
CA SER A 241 -4.24 -13.47 11.47
C SER A 241 -4.58 -12.11 12.07
N GLU A 242 -3.70 -11.15 11.84
CA GLU A 242 -3.90 -9.74 12.20
C GLU A 242 -3.55 -8.88 10.99
N GLY A 243 -4.36 -7.87 10.68
CA GLY A 243 -4.17 -7.03 9.50
C GLY A 243 -4.47 -7.73 8.15
N VAL A 244 -5.04 -8.94 8.17
CA VAL A 244 -5.44 -9.69 6.96
C VAL A 244 -6.93 -10.06 7.03
N PRO A 245 -7.84 -9.16 6.61
CA PRO A 245 -9.29 -9.38 6.77
C PRO A 245 -9.84 -10.62 6.07
N GLU A 246 -9.23 -11.02 4.95
CA GLU A 246 -9.61 -12.22 4.19
C GLU A 246 -9.34 -13.53 4.94
N LEU A 247 -8.35 -13.54 5.85
CA LEU A 247 -8.03 -14.71 6.69
C LEU A 247 -8.81 -14.67 8.01
N ALA A 248 -8.97 -13.48 8.61
CA ALA A 248 -9.75 -13.32 9.83
C ALA A 248 -11.19 -13.82 9.68
N ALA A 249 -11.78 -13.69 8.48
CA ALA A 249 -13.12 -14.22 8.17
C ALA A 249 -13.22 -15.76 8.13
N LEU A 250 -12.08 -16.47 8.08
CA LEU A 250 -11.98 -17.93 8.03
C LEU A 250 -11.63 -18.54 9.40
N GLU A 251 -11.43 -17.72 10.42
CA GLU A 251 -11.07 -18.18 11.75
C GLU A 251 -12.32 -18.66 12.50
N ASP A 252 -12.33 -19.94 12.90
CA ASP A 252 -13.40 -20.48 13.74
C ASP A 252 -13.33 -19.80 15.12
N HIS A 253 -14.31 -18.94 15.42
CA HIS A 253 -14.55 -18.40 16.75
C HIS A 253 -15.22 -19.43 17.66
N ASP A 254 -14.68 -20.66 17.75
CA ASP A 254 -15.10 -21.68 18.72
C ASP A 254 -13.90 -22.09 19.58
N GLY A 255 -13.94 -21.66 20.84
CA GLY A 255 -12.78 -21.59 21.72
C GLY A 255 -12.34 -22.90 22.41
N VAL A 256 -11.10 -22.88 22.88
CA VAL A 256 -10.66 -23.58 24.10
C VAL A 256 -9.70 -22.67 24.87
N HIS A 257 -10.06 -22.43 26.12
CA HIS A 257 -9.28 -21.75 27.16
C HIS A 257 -7.95 -22.44 27.50
N GLY A 258 -6.97 -21.63 27.90
CA GLY A 258 -5.83 -22.04 28.72
C GLY A 258 -4.89 -20.85 28.99
N GLY A 259 -5.03 -20.07 30.05
CA GLY A 259 -5.95 -20.21 31.17
C GLY A 259 -5.91 -19.07 32.19
N GLY A 260 -6.68 -19.26 33.26
CA GLY A 260 -6.59 -18.55 34.53
C GLY A 260 -7.39 -17.25 34.65
N PRO A 261 -8.32 -17.13 35.62
CA PRO A 261 -9.01 -15.87 35.89
C PRO A 261 -8.09 -15.00 36.77
N ASP A 262 -7.66 -13.85 36.27
CA ASP A 262 -7.10 -12.79 37.11
C ASP A 262 -7.91 -11.51 36.93
N GLU A 263 -8.81 -11.36 37.90
CA GLU A 263 -9.29 -10.14 38.54
C GLU A 263 -9.09 -8.79 37.81
N GLY A 264 -10.23 -8.23 37.39
CA GLY A 264 -10.59 -6.86 37.79
C GLY A 264 -9.56 -5.76 37.56
N HIS A 265 -9.20 -5.48 36.31
CA HIS A 265 -8.71 -4.16 35.94
C HIS A 265 -9.59 -3.56 34.85
N GLY A 266 -10.48 -2.65 35.28
CA GLY A 266 -11.19 -1.76 34.37
C GLY A 266 -10.19 -1.05 33.48
N GLY A 267 -10.43 -1.10 32.17
CA GLY A 267 -9.66 -0.36 31.17
C GLY A 267 -9.83 1.14 31.38
N GLY A 268 -9.05 1.70 32.30
CA GLY A 268 -8.66 3.09 32.28
C GLY A 268 -7.72 3.27 31.09
N LEU A 269 -8.22 3.88 30.02
CA LEU A 269 -7.40 4.40 28.94
C LEU A 269 -6.39 5.37 29.55
N GLY A 270 -5.11 5.04 29.45
CA GLY A 270 -4.03 5.97 29.75
C GLY A 270 -4.13 7.17 28.82
N GLU A 271 -4.13 8.36 29.40
CA GLU A 271 -4.06 9.63 28.69
C GLU A 271 -2.82 9.66 27.78
N GLY A 272 -3.02 9.95 26.48
CA GLY A 272 -1.97 10.54 25.63
C GLY A 272 -1.61 9.88 24.30
N GLN A 273 -2.24 8.78 23.87
CA GLN A 273 -2.07 8.29 22.48
C GLN A 273 -3.23 8.76 21.59
N GLU A 274 -2.99 9.81 20.79
CA GLU A 274 -3.93 10.27 19.77
C GLU A 274 -4.17 9.17 18.72
N ARG A 275 -5.45 8.91 18.37
CA ARG A 275 -5.83 7.98 17.29
C ARG A 275 -5.18 8.43 15.97
N ASN A 276 -4.54 7.50 15.25
CA ASN A 276 -3.96 7.76 13.93
C ASN A 276 -5.06 7.73 12.86
N PHE A 277 -5.29 8.85 12.16
CA PHE A 277 -6.36 9.00 11.17
C PHE A 277 -5.91 8.82 9.71
N ALA A 278 -4.81 8.11 9.45
CA ALA A 278 -4.27 7.98 8.09
C ALA A 278 -5.27 7.33 7.11
N PHE A 279 -5.95 6.25 7.52
CA PHE A 279 -6.92 5.55 6.67
C PHE A 279 -8.19 6.38 6.45
N GLU A 280 -8.68 7.03 7.50
CA GLU A 280 -9.87 7.88 7.47
C GLU A 280 -9.63 9.15 6.66
N THR A 281 -8.39 9.66 6.65
CA THR A 281 -7.98 10.76 5.77
C THR A 281 -8.05 10.34 4.30
N LEU A 282 -7.64 9.12 3.96
CA LEU A 282 -7.75 8.60 2.59
C LEU A 282 -9.22 8.41 2.18
N ALA A 283 -10.04 7.81 3.04
CA ALA A 283 -11.47 7.65 2.81
C ALA A 283 -12.19 9.01 2.65
N ALA A 284 -11.85 10.00 3.48
CA ALA A 284 -12.39 11.35 3.39
C ALA A 284 -12.02 12.03 2.05
N ARG A 285 -10.78 11.86 1.57
CA ARG A 285 -10.35 12.37 0.27
C ARG A 285 -11.09 11.71 -0.88
N ARG A 286 -11.31 10.39 -0.84
CA ARG A 286 -12.10 9.66 -1.86
C ARG A 286 -13.53 10.16 -1.92
N LEU A 287 -14.22 10.24 -0.77
CA LEU A 287 -15.57 10.78 -0.70
C LEU A 287 -15.63 12.24 -1.17
N LYS A 288 -14.61 13.05 -0.86
CA LYS A 288 -14.51 14.43 -1.35
C LYS A 288 -14.34 14.51 -2.86
N ALA A 289 -13.49 13.66 -3.44
CA ALA A 289 -13.28 13.61 -4.89
C ALA A 289 -14.57 13.26 -5.64
N LEU A 290 -15.45 12.46 -5.04
CA LEU A 290 -16.78 12.14 -5.54
C LEU A 290 -17.84 13.23 -5.25
N GLY A 291 -17.49 14.32 -4.57
CA GLY A 291 -18.43 15.37 -4.15
C GLY A 291 -19.33 14.98 -2.96
N LEU A 292 -19.11 13.81 -2.36
CA LEU A 292 -19.93 13.21 -1.31
C LEU A 292 -19.51 13.61 0.11
N PHE A 293 -18.37 14.29 0.26
CA PHE A 293 -17.89 14.83 1.54
C PHE A 293 -17.11 16.15 1.34
N GLN A 294 -17.31 17.14 2.21
CA GLN A 294 -16.75 18.50 1.99
C GLN A 294 -15.73 18.94 3.05
N GLY A 295 -15.62 18.23 4.18
CA GLY A 295 -14.91 18.74 5.35
C GLY A 295 -15.63 19.90 6.04
N ILE A 296 -14.89 20.66 6.84
CA ILE A 296 -15.39 21.82 7.60
C ILE A 296 -14.71 23.15 7.21
N GLY A 297 -13.76 23.11 6.30
CA GLY A 297 -13.00 24.28 5.88
C GLY A 297 -11.66 23.90 5.25
N THR A 298 -10.69 24.80 5.39
CA THR A 298 -9.35 24.67 4.80
C THR A 298 -8.31 24.81 5.90
N ASN A 299 -7.29 23.96 5.88
CA ASN A 299 -6.11 24.01 6.73
C ASN A 299 -5.17 25.16 6.30
N PRO A 300 -4.20 25.56 7.15
CA PRO A 300 -3.24 26.61 6.82
C PRO A 300 -2.41 26.34 5.55
N ASP A 301 -2.22 25.07 5.20
CA ASP A 301 -1.49 24.62 4.01
C ASP A 301 -2.33 24.60 2.73
N GLY A 302 -3.61 25.02 2.79
CA GLY A 302 -4.54 25.01 1.66
C GLY A 302 -5.29 23.69 1.47
N SER A 303 -4.93 22.63 2.20
CA SER A 303 -5.65 21.35 2.15
C SER A 303 -7.01 21.44 2.85
N THR A 304 -7.93 20.52 2.56
CA THR A 304 -9.23 20.51 3.25
C THR A 304 -9.10 20.06 4.70
N ASN A 305 -9.66 20.85 5.61
CA ASN A 305 -9.85 20.44 6.99
C ASN A 305 -11.08 19.52 7.10
N PHE A 306 -10.85 18.23 7.32
CA PHE A 306 -11.94 17.27 7.52
C PHE A 306 -12.42 17.19 8.98
N ASP A 307 -11.56 17.60 9.91
CA ASP A 307 -11.77 17.57 11.36
C ASP A 307 -12.19 16.18 11.86
N LEU A 308 -11.37 15.18 11.53
CA LEU A 308 -11.68 13.76 11.77
C LEU A 308 -11.62 13.38 13.26
N ALA A 309 -10.85 14.11 14.06
CA ALA A 309 -10.53 13.79 15.44
C ALA A 309 -11.62 14.16 16.46
N ARG A 310 -12.74 14.74 16.02
CA ARG A 310 -13.84 15.13 16.92
C ARG A 310 -15.12 14.35 16.65
N ALA A 311 -15.94 14.23 17.69
CA ALA A 311 -17.28 13.68 17.56
C ALA A 311 -18.17 14.60 16.71
N PRO A 312 -18.98 14.06 15.79
CA PRO A 312 -19.99 14.82 15.08
C PRO A 312 -21.23 15.02 15.95
N SER A 313 -21.92 16.15 15.79
CA SER A 313 -23.30 16.27 16.26
C SER A 313 -24.23 15.41 15.41
N ARG A 314 -25.40 15.07 15.94
CA ARG A 314 -26.44 14.34 15.19
C ARG A 314 -26.86 15.04 13.90
N LEU A 315 -26.91 16.38 13.91
CA LEU A 315 -27.22 17.17 12.73
C LEU A 315 -26.10 17.08 11.68
N GLU A 316 -24.83 17.16 12.10
CA GLU A 316 -23.70 17.01 11.19
C GLU A 316 -23.65 15.62 10.56
N ALA A 317 -23.87 14.56 11.36
CA ALA A 317 -23.92 13.19 10.86
C ALA A 317 -25.06 13.01 9.83
N LEU A 318 -26.22 13.64 10.07
CA LEU A 318 -27.34 13.63 9.11
C LEU A 318 -26.98 14.35 7.81
N VAL A 319 -26.32 15.52 7.88
CA VAL A 319 -25.87 16.25 6.69
C VAL A 319 -24.82 15.43 5.92
N MET A 320 -23.91 14.75 6.62
CA MET A 320 -22.94 13.84 6.00
C MET A 320 -23.63 12.67 5.29
N LEU A 321 -24.70 12.09 5.87
CA LEU A 321 -25.54 11.11 5.17
C LEU A 321 -26.18 11.70 3.90
N VAL A 322 -26.83 12.87 3.99
CA VAL A 322 -27.48 13.48 2.82
C VAL A 322 -26.48 13.74 1.69
N ARG A 323 -25.25 14.13 2.03
CA ARG A 323 -24.15 14.32 1.06
C ARG A 323 -23.65 13.00 0.49
N LEU A 324 -23.51 11.95 1.30
CA LEU A 324 -23.20 10.60 0.85
C LEU A 324 -24.20 10.10 -0.21
N LEU A 325 -25.47 10.48 -0.08
CA LEU A 325 -26.52 10.15 -1.06
C LEU A 325 -26.53 11.08 -2.28
N GLY A 326 -25.62 12.06 -2.37
CA GLY A 326 -25.56 13.05 -3.43
C GLY A 326 -26.74 14.02 -3.45
N LYS A 327 -27.46 14.17 -2.32
CA LYS A 327 -28.70 14.95 -2.23
C LYS A 327 -28.54 16.30 -1.54
N ASP A 328 -27.31 16.80 -1.41
CA ASP A 328 -27.00 18.07 -0.74
C ASP A 328 -27.78 19.25 -1.36
N ALA A 329 -27.77 19.34 -2.70
CA ALA A 329 -28.48 20.39 -3.43
C ALA A 329 -30.00 20.23 -3.36
N GLU A 330 -30.53 19.01 -3.48
CA GLU A 330 -31.97 18.73 -3.38
C GLU A 330 -32.49 19.12 -1.99
N ALA A 331 -31.78 18.70 -0.93
CA ALA A 331 -32.13 19.02 0.44
C ALA A 331 -32.15 20.54 0.69
N LYS A 332 -31.09 21.26 0.28
CA LYS A 332 -30.97 22.73 0.47
C LYS A 332 -32.01 23.55 -0.30
N ASN A 333 -32.44 23.08 -1.46
CA ASN A 333 -33.30 23.86 -2.35
C ASN A 333 -34.77 23.48 -2.27
N GLY A 334 -35.09 22.31 -1.72
CA GLY A 334 -36.47 21.88 -1.52
C GLY A 334 -37.19 22.57 -0.35
N ASN A 335 -38.50 22.34 -0.30
CA ASN A 335 -39.38 22.74 0.79
C ASN A 335 -39.89 21.48 1.48
N TRP A 336 -39.28 21.14 2.62
CA TRP A 336 -39.54 19.92 3.36
C TRP A 336 -40.16 20.27 4.71
N LYS A 337 -41.06 19.44 5.23
CA LYS A 337 -41.71 19.64 6.52
C LYS A 337 -41.24 18.60 7.52
N HIS A 338 -41.05 19.04 8.76
CA HIS A 338 -40.85 18.15 9.91
C HIS A 338 -41.58 18.69 11.15
N PRO A 339 -41.93 17.83 12.12
CA PRO A 339 -42.61 18.26 13.34
C PRO A 339 -41.65 18.77 14.43
N PHE A 340 -40.34 18.71 14.19
CA PHE A 340 -39.33 19.01 15.20
C PHE A 340 -39.17 20.50 15.48
N THR A 341 -39.12 20.85 16.77
CA THR A 341 -39.08 22.24 17.25
C THR A 341 -37.71 22.69 17.74
N ASP A 342 -36.76 21.75 17.85
CA ASP A 342 -35.40 21.92 18.35
C ASP A 342 -34.33 21.92 17.25
N VAL A 343 -34.74 21.96 15.97
CA VAL A 343 -33.83 22.00 14.83
C VAL A 343 -33.42 23.45 14.54
N PRO A 344 -32.12 23.77 14.48
CA PRO A 344 -31.66 25.11 14.15
C PRO A 344 -31.88 25.42 12.65
N GLU A 345 -32.08 26.70 12.34
CA GLU A 345 -32.44 27.18 10.99
C GLU A 345 -31.49 26.68 9.88
N TRP A 346 -30.19 26.59 10.16
CA TRP A 346 -29.20 26.10 9.17
C TRP A 346 -29.41 24.63 8.78
N ALA A 347 -30.00 23.82 9.65
CA ALA A 347 -30.21 22.38 9.44
C ALA A 347 -31.66 22.03 9.07
N ASP A 348 -32.59 22.97 9.22
CA ASP A 348 -34.05 22.80 9.03
C ASP A 348 -34.37 22.03 7.73
N LYS A 349 -33.83 22.51 6.61
CA LYS A 349 -34.05 21.88 5.30
C LYS A 349 -33.46 20.47 5.18
N TYR A 350 -32.29 20.22 5.77
CA TYR A 350 -31.67 18.89 5.75
C TYR A 350 -32.45 17.90 6.60
N VAL A 351 -32.90 18.32 7.78
CA VAL A 351 -33.72 17.48 8.66
C VAL A 351 -35.07 17.21 8.01
N GLY A 352 -35.69 18.22 7.41
CA GLY A 352 -36.95 18.06 6.70
C GLY A 352 -36.83 17.07 5.55
N TYR A 353 -35.80 17.20 4.72
CA TYR A 353 -35.51 16.26 3.62
C TYR A 353 -35.38 14.83 4.16
N ALA A 354 -34.49 14.63 5.13
CA ALA A 354 -34.22 13.31 5.67
C ALA A 354 -35.44 12.70 6.37
N TYR A 355 -36.28 13.52 7.00
CA TYR A 355 -37.52 13.07 7.63
C TYR A 355 -38.54 12.61 6.61
N GLU A 356 -38.82 13.41 5.58
CA GLU A 356 -39.79 13.04 4.53
C GLU A 356 -39.34 11.83 3.70
N LYS A 357 -38.03 11.66 3.50
CA LYS A 357 -37.45 10.50 2.81
C LYS A 357 -37.28 9.27 3.73
N GLY A 358 -37.67 9.35 5.00
CA GLY A 358 -37.58 8.23 5.94
C GLY A 358 -36.15 7.84 6.34
N LEU A 359 -35.17 8.71 6.11
CA LEU A 359 -33.77 8.50 6.49
C LEU A 359 -33.55 8.72 7.99
N THR A 360 -34.39 9.54 8.62
CA THR A 360 -34.31 9.84 10.05
C THR A 360 -35.66 9.85 10.75
N LYS A 361 -35.62 9.74 12.08
CA LYS A 361 -36.75 9.88 13.00
C LYS A 361 -36.34 10.81 14.14
N GLY A 362 -37.31 11.43 14.80
CA GLY A 362 -37.05 12.23 16.00
C GLY A 362 -36.74 11.37 17.22
N SER A 363 -36.13 11.99 18.23
CA SER A 363 -36.06 11.42 19.58
C SER A 363 -37.44 11.39 20.27
N SER A 364 -38.35 12.25 19.81
CA SER A 364 -39.77 12.23 20.16
C SER A 364 -40.64 12.68 18.97
N ALA A 365 -41.95 12.80 19.18
CA ALA A 365 -42.88 13.28 18.16
C ALA A 365 -42.60 14.74 17.72
N THR A 366 -41.98 15.57 18.56
CA THR A 366 -41.76 17.00 18.31
C THR A 366 -40.31 17.46 18.54
N LEU A 367 -39.40 16.52 18.83
CA LEU A 367 -37.98 16.79 19.01
C LEU A 367 -37.14 15.87 18.12
N PHE A 368 -36.19 16.45 17.40
CA PHE A 368 -35.20 15.73 16.62
C PHE A 368 -34.12 15.13 17.53
N GLY A 369 -33.65 15.90 18.52
CA GLY A 369 -32.47 15.62 19.32
C GLY A 369 -31.19 16.17 18.65
N THR A 370 -30.42 16.99 19.37
CA THR A 370 -29.28 17.74 18.81
C THR A 370 -27.93 17.43 19.45
N GLY A 371 -27.84 16.35 20.24
CA GLY A 371 -26.61 15.90 20.90
C GLY A 371 -25.59 15.25 19.97
N THR A 372 -24.54 14.67 20.56
CA THR A 372 -23.49 13.91 19.86
C THR A 372 -24.07 12.71 19.11
N ALA A 373 -23.56 12.45 17.91
CA ALA A 373 -23.88 11.27 17.14
C ALA A 373 -23.26 10.01 17.77
N THR A 374 -24.05 8.95 17.93
CA THR A 374 -23.53 7.62 18.28
C THR A 374 -23.31 6.78 17.04
N ALA A 375 -22.50 5.72 17.14
CA ALA A 375 -22.29 4.77 16.05
C ALA A 375 -23.61 4.13 15.61
N GLN A 376 -24.42 3.64 16.56
CA GLN A 376 -25.72 3.01 16.30
C GLN A 376 -26.65 3.95 15.53
N MET A 377 -26.66 5.23 15.90
CA MET A 377 -27.46 6.21 15.21
C MET A 377 -27.03 6.36 13.74
N TYR A 378 -25.73 6.48 13.49
CA TYR A 378 -25.23 6.67 12.13
C TYR A 378 -25.38 5.40 11.27
N LEU A 379 -25.13 4.22 11.83
CA LEU A 379 -25.39 2.94 11.17
C LEU A 379 -26.87 2.81 10.80
N THR A 380 -27.78 3.18 11.70
CA THR A 380 -29.23 3.20 11.41
C THR A 380 -29.58 4.12 10.24
N PHE A 381 -28.98 5.32 10.17
CA PHE A 381 -29.16 6.24 9.06
C PHE A 381 -28.73 5.62 7.73
N VAL A 382 -27.56 4.99 7.70
CA VAL A 382 -27.01 4.36 6.49
C VAL A 382 -27.85 3.13 6.09
N LEU A 383 -28.25 2.28 7.05
CA LEU A 383 -29.11 1.13 6.78
C LEU A 383 -30.48 1.54 6.19
N ARG A 384 -31.09 2.60 6.72
CA ARG A 384 -32.32 3.16 6.13
C ARG A 384 -32.09 3.66 4.71
N ALA A 385 -30.95 4.32 4.45
CA ALA A 385 -30.60 4.78 3.12
C ALA A 385 -30.38 3.62 2.13
N LEU A 386 -29.87 2.47 2.61
CA LEU A 386 -29.76 1.22 1.85
C LEU A 386 -31.12 0.51 1.67
N GLY A 387 -32.19 0.98 2.31
CA GLY A 387 -33.55 0.46 2.17
C GLY A 387 -33.97 -0.54 3.26
N TYR A 388 -33.17 -0.73 4.31
CA TYR A 388 -33.53 -1.55 5.47
C TYR A 388 -34.47 -0.78 6.42
N SER A 389 -35.39 -1.50 7.04
CA SER A 389 -36.43 -0.94 7.92
C SER A 389 -36.14 -1.24 9.38
N ASP A 390 -36.21 -0.21 10.23
CA ASP A 390 -36.17 -0.32 11.69
C ASP A 390 -37.57 -0.19 12.33
N ALA A 391 -38.63 -0.31 11.53
CA ALA A 391 -40.00 -0.36 12.06
C ALA A 391 -40.26 -1.66 12.84
N GLU A 392 -41.37 -1.71 13.59
CA GLU A 392 -41.80 -2.94 14.25
C GLU A 392 -41.96 -4.08 13.22
N GLY A 393 -41.29 -5.21 13.47
CA GLY A 393 -41.22 -6.33 12.52
C GLY A 393 -40.31 -6.09 11.31
N GLY A 394 -39.47 -5.06 11.34
CA GLY A 394 -38.48 -4.72 10.32
C GLY A 394 -37.24 -5.61 10.34
N ASP A 395 -36.19 -5.17 9.63
CA ASP A 395 -34.95 -5.93 9.44
C ASP A 395 -33.99 -5.80 10.62
N PHE A 396 -34.08 -4.73 11.41
CA PHE A 396 -33.22 -4.48 12.56
C PHE A 396 -33.89 -3.57 13.60
N THR A 397 -33.26 -3.42 14.76
CA THR A 397 -33.69 -2.46 15.79
C THR A 397 -32.77 -1.25 15.77
N TRP A 398 -33.32 -0.04 15.80
CA TRP A 398 -32.57 1.20 15.62
C TRP A 398 -31.46 1.44 16.67
N ASP A 399 -31.60 0.90 17.88
CA ASP A 399 -30.62 1.01 18.97
C ASP A 399 -29.64 -0.18 19.00
N LYS A 400 -29.79 -1.14 18.08
CA LYS A 400 -28.92 -2.32 17.91
C LYS A 400 -28.73 -2.68 16.42
N PRO A 401 -28.21 -1.77 15.58
CA PRO A 401 -28.04 -2.00 14.15
C PRO A 401 -26.80 -2.80 13.76
N GLU A 402 -25.89 -3.09 14.70
CA GLU A 402 -24.53 -3.56 14.44
C GLU A 402 -24.49 -4.86 13.65
N GLU A 403 -25.35 -5.82 14.01
CA GLU A 403 -25.42 -7.12 13.33
C GLU A 403 -25.79 -6.95 11.85
N LEU A 404 -26.84 -6.17 11.56
CA LEU A 404 -27.24 -5.92 10.17
C LEU A 404 -26.22 -5.05 9.44
N ALA A 405 -25.61 -4.08 10.12
CA ALA A 405 -24.54 -3.25 9.55
C ALA A 405 -23.30 -4.08 9.17
N HIS A 406 -22.97 -5.09 9.97
CA HIS A 406 -21.91 -6.05 9.67
C HIS A 406 -22.29 -6.92 8.46
N ILE A 407 -23.51 -7.46 8.42
CA ILE A 407 -24.03 -8.25 7.29
C ILE A 407 -24.04 -7.42 5.99
N ALA A 408 -24.45 -6.16 6.07
CA ALA A 408 -24.46 -5.20 4.96
C ALA A 408 -23.05 -4.69 4.60
N ARG A 409 -22.00 -5.11 5.32
CA ARG A 409 -20.58 -4.74 5.13
C ARG A 409 -20.29 -3.24 5.27
N ILE A 410 -21.11 -2.52 6.02
CA ILE A 410 -20.88 -1.09 6.34
C ILE A 410 -20.17 -0.89 7.69
N LEU A 411 -20.08 -1.94 8.50
CA LEU A 411 -19.30 -1.98 9.75
C LEU A 411 -17.98 -2.74 9.52
N LYS A 412 -16.96 -2.03 9.02
CA LYS A 412 -15.59 -2.54 8.78
C LYS A 412 -14.71 -2.47 10.06
N PRO A 413 -13.63 -3.27 10.15
CA PRO A 413 -12.59 -3.10 11.17
C PRO A 413 -12.00 -1.68 11.16
N GLY A 414 -11.72 -1.12 12.34
CA GLY A 414 -11.21 0.25 12.51
C GLY A 414 -12.27 1.29 12.89
N ILE A 415 -13.56 0.96 12.75
CA ILE A 415 -14.66 1.79 13.26
C ILE A 415 -14.77 1.61 14.77
N ASN A 416 -14.62 2.70 15.53
CA ASN A 416 -14.83 2.70 16.97
C ASN A 416 -16.32 2.96 17.29
N LEU A 417 -16.96 2.04 18.01
CA LEU A 417 -18.38 2.16 18.36
C LEU A 417 -18.63 3.01 19.62
N ASP A 418 -17.64 3.11 20.51
CA ASP A 418 -17.76 3.77 21.80
C ASP A 418 -17.28 5.23 21.75
N ASP A 419 -16.11 5.47 21.14
CA ASP A 419 -15.55 6.79 20.85
C ASP A 419 -15.81 7.14 19.38
N PHE A 420 -17.07 7.40 19.04
CA PHE A 420 -17.50 7.59 17.65
C PHE A 420 -17.18 9.00 17.14
N LEU A 421 -16.19 9.09 16.25
CA LEU A 421 -15.69 10.34 15.69
C LEU A 421 -16.12 10.54 14.23
N ARG A 422 -15.86 11.73 13.68
CA ARG A 422 -16.04 12.01 12.25
C ARG A 422 -15.20 11.08 11.37
N ALA A 423 -14.05 10.61 11.88
CA ALA A 423 -13.25 9.56 11.27
C ALA A 423 -14.07 8.29 10.99
N ASP A 424 -14.83 7.83 11.99
CA ASP A 424 -15.65 6.62 11.91
C ASP A 424 -16.85 6.80 10.96
N VAL A 425 -17.48 7.98 10.98
CA VAL A 425 -18.55 8.33 10.03
C VAL A 425 -18.07 8.24 8.58
N VAL A 426 -16.85 8.70 8.31
CA VAL A 426 -16.23 8.62 6.98
C VAL A 426 -15.98 7.18 6.55
N LEU A 427 -15.50 6.31 7.45
CA LEU A 427 -15.28 4.90 7.14
C LEU A 427 -16.59 4.17 6.83
N VAL A 428 -17.63 4.38 7.65
CA VAL A 428 -18.97 3.84 7.38
C VAL A 428 -19.50 4.37 6.04
N SER A 429 -19.33 5.65 5.75
CA SER A 429 -19.77 6.28 4.50
C SER A 429 -19.09 5.67 3.28
N GLU A 430 -17.77 5.49 3.32
CA GLU A 430 -17.01 4.90 2.23
C GLU A 430 -17.39 3.42 2.02
N ALA A 431 -17.56 2.66 3.12
CA ALA A 431 -18.04 1.29 3.06
C ALA A 431 -19.44 1.18 2.43
N ALA A 432 -20.32 2.13 2.72
CA ALA A 432 -21.69 2.15 2.19
C ALA A 432 -21.74 2.23 0.67
N LEU A 433 -20.75 2.85 0.01
CA LEU A 433 -20.70 2.92 -1.46
C LEU A 433 -20.72 1.53 -2.11
N SER A 434 -20.06 0.54 -1.50
CA SER A 434 -20.01 -0.84 -2.00
C SER A 434 -21.11 -1.74 -1.43
N ALA A 435 -21.95 -1.23 -0.52
CA ALA A 435 -23.04 -2.00 0.06
C ALA A 435 -24.21 -2.10 -0.92
N TYR A 436 -24.78 -3.30 -1.03
CA TYR A 436 -25.97 -3.52 -1.86
C TYR A 436 -27.20 -2.85 -1.24
N LEU A 437 -28.02 -2.24 -2.08
CA LEU A 437 -29.36 -1.83 -1.67
C LEU A 437 -30.18 -3.08 -1.34
N LYS A 438 -31.05 -2.98 -0.33
CA LYS A 438 -31.91 -4.08 0.08
C LYS A 438 -32.70 -4.63 -1.11
N ASN A 439 -32.70 -5.96 -1.25
CA ASN A 439 -33.38 -6.69 -2.32
C ASN A 439 -32.94 -6.29 -3.74
N SER A 440 -31.72 -5.75 -3.88
CA SER A 440 -31.15 -5.33 -5.15
C SER A 440 -29.76 -5.93 -5.35
N LYS A 441 -29.34 -6.02 -6.61
CA LYS A 441 -27.95 -6.29 -6.99
C LYS A 441 -27.14 -5.00 -7.22
N LYS A 442 -27.78 -3.84 -7.11
CA LYS A 442 -27.14 -2.52 -7.24
C LYS A 442 -26.58 -2.10 -5.90
N THR A 443 -25.36 -1.59 -5.93
CA THR A 443 -24.72 -0.92 -4.79
C THR A 443 -25.26 0.49 -4.60
N LEU A 444 -24.92 1.12 -3.47
CA LEU A 444 -25.18 2.56 -3.30
C LEU A 444 -24.44 3.39 -4.36
N PHE A 445 -23.22 2.99 -4.74
CA PHE A 445 -22.46 3.67 -5.78
C PHE A 445 -23.15 3.58 -7.15
N ASP A 446 -23.66 2.41 -7.53
CA ASP A 446 -24.44 2.25 -8.77
C ASP A 446 -25.66 3.18 -8.78
N LYS A 447 -26.35 3.29 -7.63
CA LYS A 447 -27.48 4.20 -7.48
C LYS A 447 -27.07 5.66 -7.64
N LEU A 448 -25.92 6.06 -7.10
CA LEU A 448 -25.41 7.44 -7.21
C LEU A 448 -25.09 7.80 -8.66
N ILE A 449 -24.60 6.86 -9.45
CA ILE A 449 -24.38 7.04 -10.89
C ILE A 449 -25.70 7.17 -11.62
N GLU A 450 -26.66 6.29 -11.34
CA GLU A 450 -28.00 6.34 -11.95
C GLU A 450 -28.79 7.61 -11.63
N ASP A 451 -28.56 8.17 -10.44
CA ASP A 451 -29.19 9.40 -9.97
C ASP A 451 -28.45 10.67 -10.46
N ASP A 452 -27.43 10.54 -11.31
CA ASP A 452 -26.53 11.63 -11.77
C ASP A 452 -25.87 12.40 -10.61
N ALA A 453 -25.81 11.78 -9.42
CA ALA A 453 -25.23 12.35 -8.22
C ALA A 453 -23.71 12.22 -8.20
N VAL A 454 -23.19 11.17 -8.83
CA VAL A 454 -21.77 10.95 -9.07
C VAL A 454 -21.59 10.66 -10.55
N THR A 455 -20.82 11.49 -11.24
CA THR A 455 -20.40 11.20 -12.60
C THR A 455 -19.06 10.48 -12.53
N ILE A 456 -19.01 9.23 -13.01
CA ILE A 456 -17.73 8.68 -13.46
C ILE A 456 -17.43 9.41 -14.77
N PRO A 457 -16.30 10.11 -14.94
CA PRO A 457 -15.91 10.60 -16.25
C PRO A 457 -15.84 9.37 -17.15
N ASP A 458 -16.76 9.29 -18.11
CA ASP A 458 -16.75 8.18 -19.04
C ASP A 458 -15.47 8.28 -19.86
N ASN A 459 -14.95 7.15 -20.32
CA ASN A 459 -13.76 7.14 -21.17
C ASN A 459 -13.95 8.09 -22.37
N SER A 460 -15.18 8.28 -22.86
CA SER A 460 -15.50 9.24 -23.91
C SER A 460 -15.23 10.70 -23.52
N ASP A 461 -15.52 11.13 -22.30
CA ASP A 461 -15.29 12.52 -21.87
C ASP A 461 -13.80 12.82 -21.74
N ILE A 462 -13.04 11.83 -21.26
CA ILE A 462 -11.58 11.88 -21.19
C ILE A 462 -11.00 11.95 -22.60
N LEU A 463 -11.48 11.10 -23.52
CA LEU A 463 -11.06 11.08 -24.92
C LEU A 463 -11.43 12.39 -25.63
N ASP A 464 -12.61 12.94 -25.40
CA ASP A 464 -13.07 14.21 -25.98
C ASP A 464 -12.22 15.39 -25.47
N ALA A 465 -11.88 15.40 -24.16
CA ALA A 465 -11.01 16.41 -23.57
C ALA A 465 -9.57 16.34 -24.13
N LEU A 466 -9.06 15.12 -24.38
CA LEU A 466 -7.76 14.91 -25.01
C LEU A 466 -7.77 15.29 -26.50
N ALA A 467 -8.86 15.02 -27.22
CA ALA A 467 -9.00 15.28 -28.66
C ALA A 467 -9.34 16.74 -28.98
N THR A 468 -9.93 17.49 -28.04
CA THR A 468 -10.26 18.91 -28.24
C THR A 468 -8.99 19.74 -28.39
N PRO A 469 -8.78 20.52 -29.47
CA PRO A 469 -7.57 21.33 -29.63
C PRO A 469 -7.39 22.37 -28.51
N GLY A 470 -6.17 22.51 -27.98
CA GLY A 470 -5.81 23.52 -26.97
C GLY A 470 -5.47 22.94 -25.61
N ASN A 471 -5.51 23.75 -24.55
CA ASN A 471 -5.15 23.28 -23.21
C ASN A 471 -6.38 22.72 -22.48
N ALA A 472 -6.21 21.60 -21.77
CA ALA A 472 -7.26 21.01 -20.94
C ALA A 472 -6.68 20.37 -19.68
N SER A 473 -7.46 20.28 -18.61
CA SER A 473 -7.12 19.56 -17.39
C SER A 473 -8.16 18.49 -17.13
N ILE A 474 -7.70 17.26 -16.88
CA ILE A 474 -8.51 16.06 -16.77
C ILE A 474 -8.22 15.45 -15.40
N THR A 475 -9.24 15.14 -14.62
CA THR A 475 -9.08 14.48 -13.33
C THR A 475 -9.67 13.08 -13.39
N LEU A 476 -8.86 12.07 -13.08
CA LEU A 476 -9.31 10.70 -12.99
C LEU A 476 -10.09 10.49 -11.69
N THR A 477 -11.18 9.72 -11.80
CA THR A 477 -11.96 9.26 -10.64
C THR A 477 -12.00 7.73 -10.54
N GLY A 478 -11.15 7.05 -11.33
CA GLY A 478 -11.04 5.62 -11.42
C GLY A 478 -9.84 5.21 -12.26
N ASP A 479 -9.42 3.95 -12.14
CA ASP A 479 -8.39 3.38 -13.02
C ASP A 479 -8.86 3.47 -14.47
N THR A 480 -8.03 4.04 -15.33
CA THR A 480 -8.43 4.48 -16.67
C THR A 480 -7.46 3.93 -17.71
N VAL A 481 -8.00 3.39 -18.81
CA VAL A 481 -7.22 2.96 -19.98
C VAL A 481 -7.57 3.84 -21.17
N ILE A 482 -6.57 4.54 -21.70
CA ILE A 482 -6.70 5.45 -22.84
C ILE A 482 -5.95 4.85 -24.02
N ASP A 483 -6.67 4.59 -25.12
CA ASP A 483 -6.08 4.22 -26.40
C ASP A 483 -5.79 5.49 -27.22
N VAL A 484 -4.52 5.92 -27.21
CA VAL A 484 -4.08 7.13 -27.91
C VAL A 484 -3.98 6.94 -29.42
N GLY A 485 -4.12 5.71 -29.94
CA GLY A 485 -4.10 5.44 -31.38
C GLY A 485 -5.29 5.98 -32.15
N ASN A 486 -6.40 6.27 -31.46
CA ASN A 486 -7.66 6.70 -32.08
C ASN A 486 -7.97 8.19 -31.85
N ILE A 487 -7.05 8.94 -31.22
CA ILE A 487 -7.24 10.35 -30.89
C ILE A 487 -6.04 11.19 -31.33
N GLU A 488 -6.32 12.39 -31.84
CA GLU A 488 -5.28 13.38 -32.12
C GLU A 488 -5.18 14.33 -30.93
N ILE A 489 -4.09 14.22 -30.16
CA ILE A 489 -3.85 15.10 -29.02
C ILE A 489 -3.20 16.37 -29.55
N GLU A 490 -3.80 17.54 -29.30
CA GLU A 490 -3.22 18.85 -29.62
C GLU A 490 -3.26 19.79 -28.39
N GLY A 491 -2.17 20.51 -28.14
CA GLY A 491 -2.00 21.41 -27.00
C GLY A 491 -1.48 20.71 -25.73
N ASN A 492 -1.45 21.45 -24.63
CA ASN A 492 -0.97 20.95 -23.34
C ASN A 492 -2.14 20.35 -22.55
N LYS A 493 -2.08 19.05 -22.25
CA LYS A 493 -3.11 18.36 -21.46
C LYS A 493 -2.57 18.02 -20.08
N GLU A 494 -3.23 18.48 -19.04
CA GLU A 494 -2.96 18.05 -17.68
C GLU A 494 -3.85 16.83 -17.34
N ILE A 495 -3.27 15.79 -16.74
CA ILE A 495 -4.00 14.61 -16.26
C ILE A 495 -3.67 14.38 -14.78
N ILE A 496 -4.66 14.52 -13.92
CA ILE A 496 -4.57 14.37 -12.46
C ILE A 496 -5.07 12.97 -12.06
N LEU A 497 -4.20 12.16 -11.47
CA LEU A 497 -4.43 10.73 -11.24
C LEU A 497 -5.22 10.39 -9.98
N ASN A 498 -5.14 11.18 -8.90
CA ASN A 498 -5.92 11.00 -7.67
C ASN A 498 -5.90 9.58 -7.05
N ASN A 499 -4.73 8.96 -6.92
CA ASN A 499 -4.50 7.57 -6.48
C ASN A 499 -4.97 6.47 -7.46
N PHE A 500 -5.32 6.82 -8.69
CA PHE A 500 -5.70 5.85 -9.72
C PHE A 500 -4.56 5.53 -10.68
N LEU A 501 -4.68 4.38 -11.34
CA LEU A 501 -3.80 3.94 -12.41
C LEU A 501 -4.28 4.50 -13.75
N LEU A 502 -3.41 5.26 -14.44
CA LEU A 502 -3.58 5.59 -15.85
C LEU A 502 -2.79 4.63 -16.72
N THR A 503 -3.44 3.95 -17.66
CA THR A 503 -2.77 3.18 -18.71
C THR A 503 -2.91 3.90 -20.05
N LEU A 504 -1.79 4.32 -20.64
CA LEU A 504 -1.76 4.82 -22.01
C LEU A 504 -1.28 3.71 -22.94
N ARG A 505 -2.06 3.41 -23.98
CA ARG A 505 -1.75 2.37 -24.97
C ARG A 505 -2.01 2.82 -26.40
N GLY A 506 -1.43 2.11 -27.36
CA GLY A 506 -1.66 2.37 -28.78
C GLY A 506 -0.60 3.27 -29.41
N MET A 507 -0.81 3.61 -30.68
CA MET A 507 0.13 4.38 -31.51
C MET A 507 -0.13 5.88 -31.39
N HIS A 508 0.61 6.58 -30.52
CA HIS A 508 0.50 8.03 -30.37
C HIS A 508 1.01 8.75 -31.63
N ARG A 509 0.14 9.51 -32.29
CA ARG A 509 0.50 10.31 -33.47
C ARG A 509 1.24 11.58 -33.04
N VAL A 510 2.56 11.63 -33.29
CA VAL A 510 3.40 12.76 -32.88
C VAL A 510 3.36 13.86 -33.95
N THR A 511 2.70 14.98 -33.64
CA THR A 511 2.61 16.15 -34.53
C THR A 511 3.56 17.28 -34.12
N GLY A 512 4.16 17.22 -32.94
CA GLY A 512 5.02 18.28 -32.37
C GLY A 512 4.26 19.42 -31.71
N LYS A 513 2.92 19.33 -31.61
CA LYS A 513 2.06 20.30 -30.91
C LYS A 513 1.39 19.72 -29.66
N SER A 514 1.75 18.50 -29.27
CA SER A 514 1.08 17.73 -28.22
C SER A 514 2.00 17.53 -27.03
N TYR A 515 1.46 17.72 -25.82
CA TYR A 515 2.21 17.53 -24.59
C TYR A 515 1.28 17.13 -23.44
N LEU A 516 1.64 16.08 -22.68
CA LEU A 516 0.88 15.65 -21.49
C LEU A 516 1.64 15.98 -20.19
N ASP A 517 0.99 16.66 -19.26
CA ASP A 517 1.46 16.90 -17.89
C ASP A 517 0.66 15.99 -16.94
N ILE A 518 1.24 14.87 -16.53
CA ILE A 518 0.58 13.87 -15.69
C ILE A 518 0.99 14.07 -14.23
N ARG A 519 0.02 14.21 -13.34
CA ARG A 519 0.25 14.52 -11.92
C ARG A 519 -0.49 13.56 -11.01
N ALA A 520 0.15 13.18 -9.91
CA ALA A 520 -0.48 12.30 -8.93
C ALA A 520 -1.76 12.86 -8.30
N GLY A 521 -1.91 14.17 -8.19
CA GLY A 521 -2.97 14.83 -7.41
C GLY A 521 -2.53 15.09 -5.97
N GLU A 522 -3.08 16.12 -5.33
CA GLU A 522 -2.60 16.58 -4.02
C GLU A 522 -2.76 15.52 -2.91
N GLY A 523 -1.66 15.22 -2.21
CA GLY A 523 -1.67 14.30 -1.06
C GLY A 523 -1.92 12.84 -1.42
N THR A 524 -1.61 12.45 -2.66
CA THR A 524 -1.76 11.08 -3.16
C THR A 524 -0.40 10.35 -3.09
N THR A 525 -0.41 9.04 -2.90
CA THR A 525 0.80 8.20 -2.81
C THR A 525 0.72 6.95 -3.67
N LEU A 526 -0.45 6.65 -4.21
CA LEU A 526 -0.76 5.43 -4.97
C LEU A 526 -0.98 5.68 -6.46
N SER A 527 -0.96 6.94 -6.89
CA SER A 527 -1.14 7.34 -8.28
C SER A 527 -0.08 6.67 -9.16
N ALA A 528 -0.50 6.03 -10.23
CA ALA A 528 0.40 5.25 -11.07
C ALA A 528 0.14 5.46 -12.56
N VAL A 529 1.18 5.27 -13.36
CA VAL A 529 1.12 5.31 -14.82
C VAL A 529 1.70 4.03 -15.40
N ASN A 530 0.97 3.39 -16.31
CA ASN A 530 1.40 2.26 -17.11
C ASN A 530 1.50 2.67 -18.59
N LEU A 531 2.71 2.54 -19.15
CA LEU A 531 3.00 2.90 -20.54
C LEU A 531 3.50 1.71 -21.38
N SER A 532 3.40 0.47 -20.89
CA SER A 532 3.98 -0.71 -21.57
C SER A 532 3.46 -0.94 -23.00
N GLU A 533 2.25 -0.47 -23.27
CA GLU A 533 1.59 -0.60 -24.57
C GLU A 533 1.60 0.69 -25.39
N LEU A 534 2.22 1.77 -24.88
CA LEU A 534 2.39 3.00 -25.62
C LEU A 534 3.43 2.81 -26.73
N ARG A 535 3.13 3.33 -27.92
CA ARG A 535 4.03 3.43 -29.07
C ARG A 535 3.90 4.82 -29.68
N VAL A 536 4.82 5.20 -30.56
CA VAL A 536 4.79 6.49 -31.27
C VAL A 536 4.76 6.28 -32.78
N ASP A 537 3.97 7.11 -33.47
CA ASP A 537 3.96 7.24 -34.93
C ASP A 537 4.51 8.61 -35.33
N LEU A 538 5.64 8.59 -36.04
CA LEU A 538 6.37 9.78 -36.50
C LEU A 538 6.08 10.13 -37.96
N SER A 539 5.23 9.37 -38.66
CA SER A 539 4.91 9.62 -40.07
C SER A 539 4.21 10.97 -40.33
N HIS A 540 3.73 11.61 -39.26
CA HIS A 540 2.99 12.87 -39.30
C HIS A 540 3.72 14.05 -38.63
N LEU A 541 5.03 13.90 -38.40
CA LEU A 541 5.86 14.94 -37.82
C LEU A 541 5.85 16.21 -38.67
N LEU A 542 5.77 17.38 -38.04
CA LEU A 542 5.89 18.66 -38.76
C LEU A 542 7.27 18.79 -39.43
N PRO A 543 7.34 19.34 -40.66
CA PRO A 543 8.62 19.52 -41.36
C PRO A 543 9.60 20.38 -40.53
N GLY A 544 10.85 19.89 -40.40
CA GLY A 544 11.92 20.60 -39.69
C GLY A 544 12.09 20.24 -38.21
N LEU A 545 11.24 19.38 -37.64
CA LEU A 545 11.46 18.80 -36.32
C LEU A 545 12.48 17.65 -36.40
N SER A 546 13.51 17.69 -35.55
CA SER A 546 14.54 16.64 -35.43
C SER A 546 15.10 16.63 -34.01
N GLY A 547 15.73 15.51 -33.61
CA GLY A 547 16.27 15.36 -32.26
C GLY A 547 15.24 14.81 -31.27
N GLU A 548 15.31 15.25 -30.00
CA GLU A 548 14.40 14.79 -28.96
C GLU A 548 13.22 15.75 -28.78
N ILE A 549 12.00 15.23 -28.97
CA ILE A 549 10.75 15.97 -28.86
C ILE A 549 10.06 15.54 -27.56
N PRO A 550 9.80 16.45 -26.60
CA PRO A 550 9.11 16.09 -25.37
C PRO A 550 7.65 15.73 -25.65
N LEU A 551 7.19 14.61 -25.11
CA LEU A 551 5.82 14.11 -25.24
C LEU A 551 5.02 14.29 -23.95
N MET A 552 5.65 14.01 -22.80
CA MET A 552 4.98 14.11 -21.51
C MET A 552 5.94 14.24 -20.33
N GLU A 553 5.41 14.77 -19.23
CA GLU A 553 6.04 14.78 -17.90
C GLU A 553 5.15 14.08 -16.88
N ILE A 554 5.77 13.35 -15.95
CA ILE A 554 5.07 12.63 -14.89
C ILE A 554 5.58 13.13 -13.53
N HIS A 555 4.70 13.78 -12.77
CA HIS A 555 4.95 14.37 -11.46
C HIS A 555 4.41 13.48 -10.35
N ASP A 556 5.29 13.12 -9.41
CA ASP A 556 4.95 12.51 -8.11
C ASP A 556 4.09 11.24 -8.19
N ALA A 557 4.10 10.56 -9.35
CA ALA A 557 3.35 9.33 -9.61
C ALA A 557 4.28 8.15 -9.87
N ASN A 558 3.87 6.95 -9.44
CA ASN A 558 4.63 5.72 -9.62
C ASN A 558 4.55 5.26 -11.09
N MET A 559 5.68 5.07 -11.74
CA MET A 559 5.69 4.46 -13.08
C MET A 559 5.63 2.93 -12.95
N PHE A 560 4.44 2.37 -13.13
CA PHE A 560 4.15 0.94 -12.98
C PHE A 560 4.83 0.11 -14.07
N ALA A 561 4.81 0.59 -15.32
CA ALA A 561 5.57 -0.01 -16.40
C ALA A 561 6.01 1.05 -17.42
N ARG A 562 7.22 0.90 -17.94
CA ARG A 562 7.83 1.81 -18.92
C ARG A 562 7.29 1.56 -20.33
N PRO A 563 7.35 2.56 -21.22
CA PRO A 563 7.24 2.31 -22.65
C PRO A 563 8.24 1.24 -23.10
N PRO A 564 7.93 0.48 -24.15
CA PRO A 564 8.85 -0.50 -24.70
C PRO A 564 10.14 0.14 -25.19
N ASP A 565 11.21 -0.64 -25.12
CA ASP A 565 12.50 -0.28 -25.67
C ASP A 565 12.51 -0.54 -27.19
N ASP A 566 11.82 0.32 -27.94
CA ASP A 566 11.74 0.28 -29.41
C ASP A 566 12.69 1.27 -30.10
N GLY A 567 13.50 1.99 -29.31
CA GLY A 567 14.46 2.99 -29.78
C GLY A 567 13.86 4.38 -30.08
N PHE A 568 12.54 4.51 -30.17
CA PHE A 568 11.86 5.76 -30.51
C PHE A 568 11.46 6.57 -29.28
N ILE A 569 11.20 5.92 -28.15
CA ILE A 569 10.82 6.59 -26.89
C ILE A 569 12.00 6.58 -25.91
N ALA A 570 12.33 7.74 -25.35
CA ALA A 570 13.32 7.87 -24.29
C ALA A 570 12.65 8.34 -22.99
N VAL A 571 13.02 7.71 -21.88
CA VAL A 571 12.52 8.05 -20.54
C VAL A 571 13.65 8.61 -19.70
N TYR A 572 13.50 9.85 -19.25
CA TYR A 572 14.46 10.59 -18.43
C TYR A 572 13.90 10.77 -17.02
N PRO A 573 14.19 9.84 -16.09
CA PRO A 573 13.83 10.02 -14.70
C PRO A 573 14.64 11.18 -14.10
N ASN A 574 13.97 12.14 -13.47
CA ASN A 574 14.62 13.26 -12.80
C ASN A 574 14.57 13.04 -11.28
N ALA A 575 15.74 13.01 -10.62
CA ALA A 575 15.81 12.84 -9.17
C ALA A 575 15.32 14.11 -8.47
N GLY A 576 14.10 14.08 -7.94
CA GLY A 576 13.46 15.24 -7.30
C GLY A 576 12.70 16.17 -8.26
N GLY A 577 12.42 15.71 -9.49
CA GLY A 577 11.61 16.42 -10.47
C GLY A 577 10.79 15.44 -11.33
N PRO A 578 10.03 15.94 -12.32
CA PRO A 578 9.20 15.08 -13.15
C PRO A 578 10.03 14.10 -13.99
N THR A 579 9.50 12.90 -14.19
CA THR A 579 10.03 12.00 -15.22
C THR A 579 9.59 12.53 -16.58
N VAL A 580 10.55 12.87 -17.44
CA VAL A 580 10.30 13.40 -18.79
C VAL A 580 10.35 12.25 -19.78
N ILE A 581 9.36 12.16 -20.67
CA ILE A 581 9.32 11.20 -21.77
C ILE A 581 9.42 11.96 -23.07
N THR A 582 10.42 11.63 -23.88
CA THR A 582 10.67 12.23 -25.18
C THR A 582 10.59 11.20 -26.29
N CYS A 583 10.35 11.66 -27.51
CA CYS A 583 10.49 10.89 -28.71
C CYS A 583 11.76 11.28 -29.46
N ARG A 584 12.50 10.29 -29.96
CA ARG A 584 13.70 10.46 -30.77
C ARG A 584 13.34 10.44 -32.25
N VAL A 585 13.68 11.51 -32.95
CA VAL A 585 13.51 11.65 -34.39
C VAL A 585 14.89 11.67 -35.05
N GLU A 586 15.19 10.59 -35.78
CA GLU A 586 16.36 10.51 -36.65
C GLU A 586 16.19 11.41 -37.89
N GLN A 587 17.30 11.93 -38.42
CA GLN A 587 17.30 12.83 -39.58
C GLN A 587 17.05 12.12 -40.90
#